data_AF-A0A346PTK0-F1
#
_entry.id   AF-A0A346PTK0-F1
#
_cell.length_a   1.000
_cell.length_b   1.000
_cell.length_c   1.000
_cell.angle_alpha   90.00
_cell.angle_beta   90.00
_cell.angle_gamma   90.00
#
_symmetry.space_group_name_H-M   'P 1'
#
loop_
_entity.id
_entity.type
_entity.pdbx_description
1 polymer ?
#
loop_
_entity_poly.entity_id
_entity_poly.type
_entity_poly.pdbx_seq_one_letter_code
_entity_poly.pdbx_strand_id
1 'polypeptide(L)'
;MDGKEWDDTILAEEYDDEKRFERKCAKIEHLHDQIMTEGFRAQRELLAKDPEVTWSSANATISPITNEITVDIGRDGELLWNMLGKHRLSIAKVTDVEVVPVLVFSRHRRWQDIRDRYETERTIPKQYSDHPDLRDILESK
;
A
#
# COMPACT_ATOMS: atom_id res chain seq x y z
N MET A 1 16.35 -13.05 -29.33
CA MET A 1 16.88 -11.81 -28.71
C MET A 1 18.06 -12.27 -27.88
N ASP A 2 19.27 -11.81 -28.22
CA ASP A 2 20.46 -12.08 -27.40
C ASP A 2 20.36 -11.24 -26.12
N GLY A 3 20.07 -11.90 -25.01
CA GLY A 3 20.13 -11.29 -23.68
C GLY A 3 21.58 -11.15 -23.23
N LYS A 4 21.86 -10.13 -22.42
CA LYS A 4 23.11 -10.06 -21.65
C LYS A 4 22.99 -10.99 -20.44
N GLU A 5 24.07 -11.66 -20.08
CA GLU A 5 24.18 -12.36 -18.79
C GLU A 5 24.08 -11.34 -17.64
N TRP A 6 23.63 -11.78 -16.46
CA TRP A 6 23.40 -10.91 -15.30
C TRP A 6 24.64 -10.07 -14.96
N ASP A 7 25.80 -10.74 -14.88
CA ASP A 7 27.09 -10.14 -14.52
C ASP A 7 27.55 -9.07 -15.53
N ASP A 8 27.05 -9.13 -16.76
CA ASP A 8 27.38 -8.17 -17.82
C ASP A 8 26.41 -6.96 -17.85
N THR A 9 25.50 -6.86 -16.88
CA THR A 9 24.57 -5.74 -16.76
C THR A 9 25.07 -4.69 -15.78
N ILE A 10 24.74 -3.42 -16.05
CA ILE A 10 24.94 -2.32 -15.08
C ILE A 10 24.20 -2.54 -13.75
N LEU A 11 23.22 -3.46 -13.74
CA LEU A 11 22.46 -3.79 -12.54
C LEU A 11 23.24 -4.74 -11.63
N ALA A 12 24.10 -5.61 -12.16
CA ALA A 12 24.98 -6.42 -11.32
C ALA A 12 25.89 -5.50 -10.49
N GLU A 13 26.53 -4.50 -11.10
CA GLU A 13 27.35 -3.54 -10.34
C GLU A 13 26.55 -2.79 -9.24
N GLU A 14 25.28 -2.48 -9.49
CA GLU A 14 24.44 -1.76 -8.53
C GLU A 14 23.86 -2.66 -7.43
N TYR A 15 23.52 -3.91 -7.75
CA TYR A 15 22.73 -4.80 -6.89
C TYR A 15 23.52 -6.00 -6.34
N ASP A 16 24.70 -6.33 -6.88
CA ASP A 16 25.56 -7.43 -6.44
C ASP A 16 26.47 -7.00 -5.26
N ASP A 17 25.87 -6.36 -4.26
CA ASP A 17 26.48 -6.10 -2.95
C ASP A 17 25.77 -6.99 -1.92
N GLU A 18 26.43 -8.09 -1.56
CA GLU A 18 25.95 -9.07 -0.57
C GLU A 18 25.53 -8.39 0.74
N LYS A 19 26.32 -7.42 1.23
CA LYS A 19 25.98 -6.72 2.48
C LYS A 19 24.73 -5.85 2.30
N ARG A 20 24.52 -5.24 1.13
CA ARG A 20 23.29 -4.49 0.82
C ARG A 20 22.09 -5.43 0.76
N PHE A 21 22.26 -6.60 0.17
CA PHE A 21 21.23 -7.63 0.11
C PHE A 21 20.83 -8.09 1.53
N GLU A 22 21.78 -8.48 2.36
CA GLU A 22 21.55 -8.89 3.74
C GLU A 22 20.84 -7.81 4.56
N ARG A 23 21.29 -6.55 4.47
CA ARG A 23 20.62 -5.42 5.15
C ARG A 23 19.17 -5.26 4.72
N LYS A 24 18.86 -5.46 3.43
CA LYS A 24 17.48 -5.40 2.93
C LYS A 24 16.64 -6.58 3.44
N CYS A 25 17.18 -7.79 3.44
CA CYS A 25 16.51 -8.98 3.99
C CYS A 25 16.19 -8.79 5.47
N ALA A 26 17.16 -8.40 6.28
CA ALA A 26 16.97 -8.14 7.70
C ALA A 26 15.89 -7.07 7.97
N LYS A 27 15.80 -6.03 7.13
CA LYS A 27 14.74 -5.01 7.24
C LYS A 27 13.35 -5.59 6.93
N ILE A 28 13.24 -6.48 5.95
CA ILE A 28 11.97 -7.14 5.59
C ILE A 28 11.56 -8.13 6.70
N GLU A 29 12.50 -8.92 7.22
CA GLU A 29 12.27 -9.84 8.33
C GLU A 29 11.80 -9.09 9.59
N HIS A 30 12.47 -8.00 9.95
CA HIS A 30 12.03 -7.16 11.07
C HIS A 30 10.60 -6.64 10.88
N LEU A 31 10.26 -6.17 9.67
CA LEU A 31 8.90 -5.71 9.37
C LEU A 31 7.87 -6.85 9.46
N HIS A 32 8.22 -8.04 8.97
CA HIS A 32 7.39 -9.22 9.09
C HIS A 32 7.10 -9.55 10.56
N ASP A 33 8.14 -9.60 11.39
CA ASP A 33 8.01 -9.94 12.81
C ASP A 33 7.18 -8.91 13.57
N GLN A 34 7.34 -7.62 13.26
CA GLN A 34 6.49 -6.56 13.80
C GLN A 34 5.03 -6.74 13.41
N ILE A 35 4.73 -7.03 12.15
CA ILE A 35 3.34 -7.25 11.69
C ILE A 35 2.74 -8.49 12.37
N MET A 36 3.52 -9.56 12.53
CA MET A 36 3.07 -10.79 13.19
C MET A 36 2.80 -10.61 14.68
N THR A 37 3.62 -9.83 15.39
CA THR A 37 3.53 -9.70 16.84
C THR A 37 2.66 -8.53 17.30
N GLU A 38 2.62 -7.44 16.53
CA GLU A 38 1.91 -6.21 16.90
C GLU A 38 0.71 -5.89 15.99
N GLY A 39 0.51 -6.66 14.93
CA GLY A 39 -0.49 -6.38 13.90
C GLY A 39 -0.06 -5.28 12.91
N PHE A 40 -0.94 -5.01 11.95
CA PHE A 40 -0.62 -4.10 10.85
C PHE A 40 -0.98 -2.64 11.20
N ARG A 41 0.00 -1.74 11.16
CA ARG A 41 -0.19 -0.29 11.39
C ARG A 41 -0.15 0.52 10.10
N ALA A 42 -0.95 1.58 10.01
CA ALA A 42 -0.91 2.47 8.85
C ALA A 42 0.36 3.34 8.83
N GLN A 43 0.87 3.70 7.64
CA GLN A 43 2.07 4.54 7.53
C GLN A 43 1.90 5.91 8.21
N ARG A 44 0.69 6.48 8.19
CA ARG A 44 0.37 7.74 8.90
C ARG A 44 0.56 7.63 10.42
N GLU A 45 0.25 6.46 10.99
CA GLU A 45 0.36 6.22 12.44
C GLU A 45 1.81 6.05 12.85
N LEU A 46 2.60 5.36 12.01
CA LEU A 46 4.04 5.24 12.19
C LEU A 46 4.74 6.60 12.07
N LEU A 47 4.37 7.40 11.07
CA LEU A 47 4.90 8.76 10.88
C LEU A 47 4.57 9.66 12.07
N ALA A 48 3.36 9.57 12.63
CA ALA A 48 2.98 10.34 13.81
C ALA A 48 3.73 9.90 15.09
N LYS A 49 4.08 8.62 15.20
CA LYS A 49 4.77 8.04 16.36
C LYS A 49 6.27 8.33 16.35
N ASP A 50 6.93 8.13 15.21
CA ASP A 50 8.37 8.31 15.05
C ASP A 50 8.70 8.79 13.62
N PRO A 51 8.71 10.12 13.39
CA PRO A 51 8.94 10.69 12.08
C PRO A 51 10.33 10.35 11.52
N GLU A 52 11.38 10.41 12.33
CA GLU A 52 12.77 10.27 11.87
C GLU A 52 13.04 8.85 11.35
N VAL A 53 12.61 7.84 12.09
CA VAL A 53 12.72 6.43 11.67
C VAL A 53 11.87 6.15 10.44
N THR A 54 10.67 6.74 10.37
CA THR A 54 9.74 6.53 9.26
C THR A 54 10.26 7.16 7.96
N TRP A 55 10.88 8.34 8.03
CA TRP A 55 11.52 9.01 6.89
C TRP A 55 12.78 8.30 6.41
N SER A 56 13.67 7.90 7.32
CA SER A 56 14.89 7.16 6.96
C SER A 56 14.59 5.79 6.34
N SER A 57 13.43 5.24 6.64
CA SER A 57 12.96 3.96 6.10
C SER A 57 12.17 4.08 4.79
N ALA A 58 11.84 5.30 4.37
CA ALA A 58 11.10 5.57 3.14
C ALA A 58 11.93 5.24 1.89
N ASN A 59 11.27 4.87 0.80
CA ASN A 59 11.97 4.80 -0.49
C ASN A 59 12.43 6.20 -0.87
N ALA A 60 13.69 6.33 -1.28
CA ALA A 60 14.53 7.54 -1.26
C ALA A 60 14.04 8.78 -2.03
N THR A 61 12.80 8.82 -2.50
CA THR A 61 12.26 9.92 -3.31
C THR A 61 10.80 10.24 -3.01
N ILE A 62 10.17 9.56 -2.04
CA ILE A 62 8.71 9.66 -1.87
C ILE A 62 8.31 9.64 -0.39
N SER A 63 7.32 10.47 -0.03
CA SER A 63 6.73 10.55 1.32
C SER A 63 6.46 9.15 1.92
N PRO A 64 6.70 8.91 3.22
CA PRO A 64 6.44 7.61 3.85
C PRO A 64 5.03 7.07 3.65
N ILE A 65 4.06 7.97 3.43
CA ILE A 65 2.67 7.64 3.09
C ILE A 65 2.59 6.78 1.81
N THR A 66 3.55 6.89 0.90
CA THR A 66 3.63 6.11 -0.34
C THR A 66 4.25 4.73 -0.18
N ASN A 67 4.76 4.40 1.01
CA ASN A 67 5.06 3.01 1.37
C ASN A 67 3.80 2.23 1.81
N GLU A 68 2.64 2.89 1.90
CA GLU A 68 1.36 2.23 2.13
C GLU A 68 0.95 1.37 0.94
N ILE A 69 0.13 0.35 1.18
CA ILE A 69 -0.50 -0.41 0.10
C ILE A 69 -1.45 0.53 -0.65
N THR A 70 -1.17 0.83 -1.91
CA THR A 70 -2.02 1.70 -2.72
C THR A 70 -2.98 0.89 -3.58
N VAL A 71 -4.18 1.41 -3.73
CA VAL A 71 -5.23 0.84 -4.57
C VAL A 71 -5.87 1.92 -5.45
N ASP A 72 -6.30 1.51 -6.63
CA ASP A 72 -7.25 2.27 -7.44
C ASP A 72 -8.65 1.67 -7.27
N ILE A 73 -9.68 2.52 -7.34
CA ILE A 73 -11.06 2.07 -7.32
C ILE A 73 -11.59 1.96 -8.75
N GLY A 74 -11.93 0.74 -9.15
CA GLY A 74 -12.52 0.42 -10.44
C GLY A 74 -13.90 1.04 -10.64
N ARG A 75 -14.43 0.90 -11.86
CA ARG A 75 -15.71 1.52 -12.27
C ARG A 75 -16.92 1.09 -11.41
N ASP A 76 -16.85 -0.12 -10.86
CA ASP A 76 -17.90 -0.77 -10.05
C ASP A 76 -17.44 -0.99 -8.61
N GLY A 77 -16.42 -0.25 -8.14
CA GLY A 77 -15.91 -0.32 -6.77
C GLY A 77 -14.74 -1.28 -6.58
N GLU A 78 -14.43 -2.15 -7.55
CA GLU A 78 -13.34 -3.11 -7.42
C GLU A 78 -12.02 -2.47 -6.92
N LEU A 79 -11.41 -3.06 -5.89
CA LEU A 79 -10.11 -2.65 -5.36
C LEU A 79 -9.00 -3.24 -6.24
N LEU A 80 -8.30 -2.38 -6.97
CA LEU A 80 -7.20 -2.77 -7.85
C LEU A 80 -5.87 -2.40 -7.18
N TRP A 81 -5.00 -3.36 -6.90
CA TRP A 81 -3.67 -3.05 -6.36
C TRP A 81 -2.88 -2.18 -7.35
N ASN A 82 -2.35 -1.07 -6.87
CA ASN A 82 -1.60 -0.12 -7.67
C ASN A 82 -0.17 -0.04 -7.13
N MET A 83 0.80 -0.63 -7.84
CA MET A 83 2.27 -0.46 -7.79
C MET A 83 3.02 -0.44 -6.44
N LEU A 84 2.59 0.33 -5.45
CA LEU A 84 3.29 0.56 -4.18
C LEU A 84 2.84 -0.41 -3.08
N GLY A 85 3.59 -0.41 -1.97
CA GLY A 85 3.32 -1.27 -0.82
C GLY A 85 3.53 -2.77 -1.07
N LYS A 86 4.19 -3.17 -2.17
CA LYS A 86 4.39 -4.58 -2.56
C LYS A 86 4.90 -5.48 -1.42
N HIS A 87 5.90 -5.02 -0.68
CA HIS A 87 6.48 -5.80 0.43
C HIS A 87 5.46 -6.02 1.55
N ARG A 88 4.72 -4.96 1.91
CA ARG A 88 3.70 -5.04 2.96
C ARG A 88 2.53 -5.92 2.54
N LEU A 89 2.07 -5.82 1.29
CA LEU A 89 1.01 -6.67 0.75
C LEU A 89 1.44 -8.13 0.68
N SER A 90 2.67 -8.42 0.24
CA SER A 90 3.20 -9.79 0.21
C SER A 90 3.28 -10.38 1.62
N ILE A 91 3.75 -9.61 2.61
CA ILE A 91 3.77 -10.04 4.01
C ILE A 91 2.34 -10.34 4.49
N ALA A 92 1.40 -9.40 4.31
CA ALA A 92 0.02 -9.60 4.75
C ALA A 92 -0.65 -10.85 4.15
N LYS A 93 -0.26 -11.26 2.92
CA LYS A 93 -0.79 -12.47 2.28
C LYS A 93 -0.27 -13.78 2.87
N VAL A 94 0.90 -13.77 3.50
CA VAL A 94 1.54 -14.96 4.09
C VAL A 94 1.42 -15.00 5.60
N THR A 95 0.80 -13.99 6.20
CA THR A 95 0.50 -13.90 7.62
C THR A 95 -1.01 -13.95 7.85
N ASP A 96 -1.45 -14.13 9.10
CA ASP A 96 -2.88 -14.18 9.48
C ASP A 96 -3.52 -12.78 9.56
N VAL A 97 -3.09 -11.83 8.72
CA VAL A 97 -3.64 -10.47 8.68
C VAL A 97 -4.86 -10.43 7.76
N GLU A 98 -6.05 -10.36 8.36
CA GLU A 98 -7.31 -10.33 7.61
C GLU A 98 -7.61 -8.97 6.96
N VAL A 99 -7.13 -7.87 7.56
CA VAL A 99 -7.43 -6.50 7.13
C VAL A 99 -6.16 -5.67 7.07
N VAL A 100 -5.97 -4.96 5.96
CA VAL A 100 -4.83 -4.05 5.77
C VAL A 100 -5.32 -2.62 5.49
N PRO A 101 -4.60 -1.60 5.99
CA PRO A 101 -4.81 -0.22 5.57
C PRO A 101 -4.38 -0.07 4.12
N VAL A 102 -5.13 0.74 3.37
CA VAL A 102 -4.81 1.09 2.00
C VAL A 102 -4.93 2.59 1.78
N LEU A 103 -4.16 3.11 0.83
CA LEU A 103 -4.29 4.47 0.31
C LEU A 103 -4.96 4.42 -1.06
N VAL A 104 -6.07 5.13 -1.22
CA VAL A 104 -6.74 5.26 -2.53
C VAL A 104 -5.96 6.27 -3.39
N PHE A 105 -5.32 5.78 -4.45
CA PHE A 105 -4.51 6.59 -5.34
C PHE A 105 -5.37 7.28 -6.40
N SER A 106 -6.29 6.55 -7.02
CA SER A 106 -7.28 7.10 -7.94
C SER A 106 -8.63 6.41 -7.84
N ARG A 107 -9.67 7.09 -8.30
CA ARG A 107 -11.01 6.55 -8.44
C ARG A 107 -11.46 6.68 -9.88
N HIS A 108 -12.04 5.64 -10.43
CA HIS A 108 -12.69 5.73 -11.73
C HIS A 108 -13.86 6.72 -11.66
N ARG A 109 -14.05 7.54 -12.70
CA ARG A 109 -15.07 8.60 -12.73
C ARG A 109 -16.48 8.12 -12.38
N ARG A 110 -16.91 6.97 -12.92
CA ARG A 110 -18.22 6.38 -12.59
C ARG A 110 -18.39 6.02 -11.12
N TRP A 111 -17.31 5.60 -10.45
CA TRP A 111 -17.35 5.34 -9.02
C TRP A 111 -17.44 6.65 -8.24
N GLN A 112 -16.69 7.67 -8.64
CA GLN A 112 -16.79 9.00 -8.07
C GLN A 112 -18.20 9.58 -8.22
N ASP A 113 -18.86 9.41 -9.38
CA ASP A 113 -20.25 9.85 -9.58
C ASP A 113 -21.23 9.18 -8.59
N ILE A 114 -20.97 7.93 -8.15
CA ILE A 114 -21.78 7.25 -7.12
C ILE A 114 -21.56 7.90 -5.76
N ARG A 115 -20.30 8.22 -5.41
CA ARG A 115 -19.97 8.92 -4.16
C ARG A 115 -20.62 10.30 -4.11
N ASP A 116 -20.49 11.07 -5.19
CA ASP A 116 -20.98 12.45 -5.26
C ASP A 116 -22.52 12.51 -5.17
N ARG A 117 -23.23 11.55 -5.78
CA ARG A 117 -24.69 11.43 -5.64
C ARG A 117 -25.14 11.20 -4.21
N TYR A 118 -24.32 10.57 -3.36
CA TYR A 118 -24.70 10.42 -1.97
C TYR A 118 -24.78 11.76 -1.23
N GLU A 119 -23.95 12.74 -1.58
CA GLU A 119 -24.01 14.07 -0.95
C GLU A 119 -25.37 14.74 -1.19
N THR A 120 -25.95 14.55 -2.38
CA THR A 120 -27.21 15.18 -2.80
C THR A 120 -28.44 14.32 -2.51
N GLU A 121 -28.41 13.05 -2.90
CA GLU A 121 -29.55 12.12 -2.87
C GLU A 121 -29.58 11.25 -1.61
N ARG A 122 -28.51 11.25 -0.81
CA ARG A 122 -28.35 10.42 0.40
C ARG A 122 -28.63 8.93 0.17
N THR A 123 -28.38 8.48 -1.06
CA THR A 123 -28.71 7.13 -1.51
C THR A 123 -27.47 6.52 -2.16
N ILE A 124 -27.10 5.32 -1.72
CA ILE A 124 -26.07 4.47 -2.33
C ILE A 124 -26.77 3.22 -2.89
N PRO A 125 -26.42 2.76 -4.12
CA PRO A 125 -26.93 1.48 -4.62
C PRO A 125 -26.65 0.37 -3.61
N LYS A 126 -27.66 -0.46 -3.31
CA LYS A 126 -27.59 -1.46 -2.24
C LYS A 126 -26.36 -2.38 -2.36
N GLN A 127 -25.93 -2.73 -3.57
CA GLN A 127 -24.75 -3.57 -3.76
C GLN A 127 -23.43 -2.95 -3.29
N TYR A 128 -23.40 -1.63 -3.07
CA TYR A 128 -22.21 -0.89 -2.63
C TYR A 128 -22.31 -0.40 -1.19
N SER A 129 -23.39 -0.69 -0.45
CA SER A 129 -23.61 -0.12 0.89
C SER A 129 -22.46 -0.36 1.88
N ASP A 130 -21.78 -1.49 1.73
CA ASP A 130 -20.73 -1.93 2.64
C ASP A 130 -19.32 -1.70 2.06
N HIS A 131 -19.22 -0.98 0.94
CA HIS A 131 -17.96 -0.77 0.25
C HIS A 131 -17.00 0.07 1.11
N PRO A 132 -15.76 -0.38 1.37
CA PRO A 132 -14.86 0.27 2.33
C PRO A 132 -14.51 1.71 1.94
N ASP A 133 -14.45 2.01 0.63
CA ASP A 133 -14.21 3.37 0.16
C ASP A 133 -15.30 4.35 0.62
N LEU A 134 -16.55 3.93 0.82
CA LEU A 134 -17.68 4.83 1.17
C LEU A 134 -17.79 5.13 2.67
N ARG A 135 -16.97 4.51 3.53
CA ARG A 135 -17.11 4.65 4.99
C ARG A 135 -16.99 6.10 5.45
N ASP A 136 -16.07 6.87 4.87
CA ASP A 136 -15.85 8.27 5.21
C ASP A 136 -17.10 9.13 5.03
N ILE A 137 -17.86 8.93 3.94
CA ILE A 137 -19.09 9.69 3.68
C ILE A 137 -20.31 9.14 4.43
N LEU A 138 -20.32 7.83 4.73
CA LEU A 138 -21.41 7.20 5.49
C LEU A 138 -21.31 7.50 6.99
N GLU A 139 -20.10 7.58 7.52
CA GLU A 139 -19.79 7.79 8.94
C GLU A 139 -19.65 9.27 9.34
N SER A 140 -19.48 10.20 8.39
CA SER A 140 -19.38 11.65 8.65
C SER A 140 -20.72 12.31 9.06
N LYS A 141 -21.41 11.73 10.04
CA LYS A 141 -22.59 12.28 10.71
C LYS A 141 -22.26 12.73 12.13
#